data_AF-F1TF95-F1
#
_entry.id   AF-F1TF95-F1
#
_cell.length_a   1.000
_cell.length_b   1.000
_cell.length_c   1.000
_cell.angle_alpha   90.00
_cell.angle_beta   90.00
_cell.angle_gamma   90.00
#
_symmetry.space_group_name_H-M   'P 1'
#
loop_
_entity.id
_entity.type
_entity.pdbx_description
1 polymer ?
#
loop_
_entity_poly.entity_id
_entity_poly.type
_entity_poly.pdbx_seq_one_letter_code
_entity_poly.pdbx_strand_id
1 'polypeptide(L)'
;MFKKALLLTLVISNIVVGAMAMGTAVAAEVVKPTVTATANTVKYGDVNMDGAVDSVDLALLKAYLLAKSSTLPNLVAGDVTGDGTLDALDYAILKKYLLGLIATLPADAADDSGKILVPHESWTCGMAAGIPQPEKGVLVFETTMKLQNSYDLGKTQYGQRKVFVIQNGSITGTKIQGTVMSGGLDFQLTLSNGVMEIEQLLMLKANDGSYIYLRSAGTAIKQNDMRMVWDFEAPNSSSYNWLNSGKYAGRRIIDQAAGTMKISVYDISGISFTPDATNSLIVTEPDDVPDQPWDFRKAYSERNGNKFITESVSLGASQSVGASKRGSRNIIPITGGTVTGNLTAKILSAGADYQNLSNPMTIDARYLWQTDDGEIIIVRNGGQFGSLVPTFEVRADSKYSYLNQKLYLSSDPGGGAGGVTITFYESTK
;
A
#
# COMPACT_ATOMS: atom_id res chain seq x y z
N MET A 1 72.53 -4.98 58.26
CA MET A 1 72.68 -4.79 59.72
C MET A 1 72.05 -3.44 60.08
N PHE A 2 71.30 -3.34 61.20
CA PHE A 2 70.56 -2.13 61.67
C PHE A 2 69.39 -1.64 60.78
N LYS A 3 68.32 -1.00 61.28
CA LYS A 3 67.50 -1.16 62.52
C LYS A 3 66.32 -0.16 62.47
N LYS A 4 65.07 -0.59 62.79
CA LYS A 4 63.93 0.26 63.27
C LYS A 4 63.42 1.35 62.27
N ALA A 5 62.24 2.01 62.33
CA ALA A 5 60.95 2.00 63.07
C ALA A 5 59.98 2.99 62.33
N LEU A 6 58.66 3.14 62.55
CA LEU A 6 57.54 2.36 63.13
C LEU A 6 56.21 3.19 62.94
N LEU A 7 55.02 2.61 63.21
CA LEU A 7 53.67 3.24 63.37
C LEU A 7 52.91 3.65 62.06
N LEU A 8 51.80 2.99 61.68
CA LEU A 8 50.38 3.13 62.13
C LEU A 8 49.70 4.36 61.47
N THR A 9 48.53 4.31 60.81
CA THR A 9 47.24 3.85 61.37
C THR A 9 46.17 3.56 60.29
N LEU A 10 45.62 2.34 60.33
CA LEU A 10 44.20 1.94 60.26
C LEU A 10 43.14 2.90 59.64
N VAL A 11 42.45 2.44 58.58
CA VAL A 11 40.97 2.20 58.56
C VAL A 11 40.68 1.08 57.55
N ILE A 12 40.11 -0.04 58.00
CA ILE A 12 39.37 -0.99 57.16
C ILE A 12 37.93 -0.93 57.66
N SER A 13 36.99 -0.51 56.81
CA SER A 13 35.56 -0.51 57.16
C SER A 13 34.85 -1.65 56.43
N ASN A 14 33.92 -2.29 57.13
CA ASN A 14 33.39 -3.59 56.75
C ASN A 14 32.45 -3.54 55.53
N ILE A 15 32.54 -4.59 54.71
CA ILE A 15 31.54 -4.93 53.71
C ILE A 15 30.25 -5.31 54.43
N VAL A 16 29.14 -4.64 54.08
CA VAL A 16 27.78 -5.12 54.36
C VAL A 16 27.09 -5.38 53.03
N VAL A 17 26.62 -6.62 52.86
CA VAL A 17 25.95 -7.08 51.64
C VAL A 17 24.54 -6.53 51.59
N GLY A 18 24.30 -5.53 50.74
CA GLY A 18 22.95 -5.09 50.38
C GLY A 18 22.42 -5.91 49.22
N ALA A 19 21.40 -6.74 49.47
CA ALA A 19 20.71 -7.47 48.41
C ALA A 19 19.88 -6.50 47.56
N MET A 20 20.32 -6.22 46.32
CA MET A 20 19.46 -5.59 45.32
C MET A 20 18.43 -6.62 44.84
N ALA A 21 17.17 -6.45 45.27
CA ALA A 21 16.06 -7.18 44.70
C ALA A 21 15.88 -6.79 43.22
N MET A 22 15.71 -7.79 42.35
CA MET A 22 15.39 -7.56 40.94
C MET A 22 13.98 -6.96 40.83
N GLY A 23 13.89 -5.68 40.49
CA GLY A 23 12.64 -5.06 40.08
C GLY A 23 12.21 -5.61 38.72
N THR A 24 11.24 -6.51 38.70
CA THR A 24 10.58 -6.95 37.47
C THR A 24 9.85 -5.76 36.84
N ALA A 25 10.28 -5.32 35.66
CA ALA A 25 9.51 -4.38 34.86
C ALA A 25 8.22 -5.07 34.41
N VAL A 26 7.09 -4.68 35.01
CA VAL A 26 5.77 -5.13 34.58
C VAL A 26 5.45 -4.42 33.26
N ALA A 27 5.24 -5.19 32.19
CA ALA A 27 4.76 -4.63 30.94
C ALA A 27 3.35 -4.05 31.17
N ALA A 28 3.10 -2.83 30.68
CA ALA A 28 1.76 -2.25 30.74
C ALA A 28 0.82 -3.08 29.86
N GLU A 29 -0.17 -3.75 30.48
CA GLU A 29 -1.21 -4.44 29.73
C GLU A 29 -2.06 -3.43 28.96
N VAL A 30 -2.20 -3.66 27.65
CA VAL A 30 -3.21 -2.97 26.84
C VAL A 30 -4.57 -3.55 27.22
N VAL A 31 -5.24 -2.90 28.18
CA VAL A 31 -6.59 -3.28 28.62
C VAL A 31 -7.56 -3.07 27.46
N LYS A 32 -7.95 -4.16 26.80
CA LYS A 32 -9.03 -4.16 25.81
C LYS A 32 -10.37 -4.09 26.55
N PRO A 33 -11.20 -3.04 26.37
CA PRO A 33 -12.44 -2.91 27.13
C PRO A 33 -13.45 -3.98 26.70
N THR A 34 -13.95 -4.76 27.67
CA THR A 34 -15.07 -5.68 27.48
C THR A 34 -16.37 -4.88 27.54
N VAL A 35 -16.95 -4.56 26.39
CA VAL A 35 -18.22 -3.83 26.31
C VAL A 35 -19.39 -4.79 26.46
N THR A 36 -20.08 -4.72 27.60
CA THR A 36 -21.43 -5.31 27.75
C THR A 36 -22.43 -4.39 27.08
N ALA A 37 -22.81 -4.70 25.84
CA ALA A 37 -23.71 -3.87 25.06
C ALA A 37 -25.12 -3.76 25.68
N THR A 38 -25.42 -2.60 26.24
CA THR A 38 -26.80 -2.09 26.38
C THR A 38 -26.97 -0.94 25.39
N ALA A 39 -28.07 -0.94 24.65
CA ALA A 39 -28.26 -0.08 23.49
C ALA A 39 -28.60 1.38 23.87
N ASN A 40 -27.58 2.12 24.32
CA ASN A 40 -27.56 3.57 24.15
C ASN A 40 -26.86 3.87 22.82
N THR A 41 -27.56 4.52 21.89
CA THR A 41 -26.96 5.06 20.67
C THR A 41 -25.89 6.06 21.05
N VAL A 42 -24.63 5.77 20.71
CA VAL A 42 -23.51 6.71 20.91
C VAL A 42 -23.76 7.92 20.00
N LYS A 43 -23.71 9.12 20.57
CA LYS A 43 -23.71 10.36 19.82
C LYS A 43 -22.26 10.76 19.58
N TYR A 44 -21.76 10.61 18.36
CA TYR A 44 -20.37 10.99 18.07
C TYR A 44 -20.20 12.51 18.16
N GLY A 45 -18.99 12.92 18.56
CA GLY A 45 -18.65 14.32 18.86
C GLY A 45 -19.05 14.79 20.25
N ASP A 46 -20.01 14.13 20.93
CA ASP A 46 -20.43 14.44 22.30
C ASP A 46 -19.56 13.69 23.32
N VAL A 47 -18.33 14.20 23.53
CA VAL A 47 -17.34 13.54 24.39
C VAL A 47 -17.56 13.79 25.87
N ASN A 48 -18.38 14.80 26.19
CA ASN A 48 -18.66 15.24 27.55
C ASN A 48 -20.01 14.71 28.10
N MET A 49 -20.89 14.23 27.21
CA MET A 49 -22.21 13.65 27.47
C MET A 49 -23.29 14.67 27.91
N ASP A 50 -23.17 15.95 27.53
CA ASP A 50 -24.18 17.00 27.78
C ASP A 50 -25.30 17.04 26.72
N GLY A 51 -25.17 16.28 25.62
CA GLY A 51 -26.16 16.21 24.56
C GLY A 51 -25.98 17.25 23.45
N ALA A 52 -24.96 18.12 23.51
CA ALA A 52 -24.50 18.96 22.40
C ALA A 52 -23.39 18.26 21.60
N VAL A 53 -22.88 18.93 20.56
CA VAL A 53 -21.59 18.61 19.91
C VAL A 53 -21.01 19.97 19.59
N ASP A 54 -20.11 20.47 20.44
CA ASP A 54 -19.64 21.85 20.34
C ASP A 54 -18.15 22.07 20.66
N SER A 55 -17.76 23.33 20.81
CA SER A 55 -16.39 23.74 21.12
C SER A 55 -15.82 23.17 22.44
N VAL A 56 -16.67 22.82 23.41
CA VAL A 56 -16.31 22.19 24.68
C VAL A 56 -15.78 20.78 24.41
N ASP A 57 -16.45 20.00 23.56
CA ASP A 57 -16.01 18.66 23.18
C ASP A 57 -14.67 18.69 22.46
N LEU A 58 -14.53 19.61 21.50
CA LEU A 58 -13.28 19.82 20.77
C LEU A 58 -12.13 20.22 21.72
N ALA A 59 -12.41 20.98 22.78
CA ALA A 59 -11.43 21.37 23.78
C ALA A 59 -11.03 20.20 24.71
N LEU A 60 -11.99 19.37 25.12
CA LEU A 60 -11.76 18.17 25.93
C LEU A 60 -10.98 17.10 25.18
N LEU A 61 -11.37 16.81 23.93
CA LEU A 61 -10.65 15.91 23.02
C LEU A 61 -9.19 16.39 22.84
N LYS A 62 -8.99 17.68 22.61
CA LYS A 62 -7.64 18.26 22.53
C LYS A 62 -6.84 18.14 23.84
N ALA A 63 -7.48 18.31 24.99
CA ALA A 63 -6.82 18.16 26.28
C ALA A 63 -6.37 16.71 26.52
N TYR A 64 -7.21 15.73 26.14
CA TYR A 64 -6.89 14.31 26.19
C TYR A 64 -5.74 13.95 25.26
N LEU A 65 -5.81 14.32 23.97
CA LEU A 65 -4.77 14.06 22.96
C LEU A 65 -3.41 14.70 23.30
N LEU A 66 -3.40 15.81 24.04
CA LEU A 66 -2.18 16.47 24.53
C LEU A 66 -1.71 15.96 25.90
N ALA A 67 -2.27 14.85 26.39
CA ALA A 67 -2.02 14.27 27.72
C ALA A 67 -2.19 15.26 28.90
N LYS A 68 -3.01 16.31 28.71
CA LYS A 68 -3.42 17.25 29.77
C LYS A 68 -4.59 16.72 30.60
N SER A 69 -5.33 15.75 30.06
CA SER A 69 -6.22 14.88 30.80
C SER A 69 -5.83 13.43 30.51
N SER A 70 -5.86 12.56 31.52
CA SER A 70 -5.72 11.11 31.35
C SER A 70 -7.06 10.40 31.09
N THR A 71 -8.17 11.14 31.10
CA THR A 71 -9.53 10.62 30.94
C THR A 71 -10.35 11.49 29.98
N LEU A 72 -11.27 10.86 29.26
CA LEU A 72 -12.33 11.49 28.48
C LEU A 72 -13.65 10.83 28.91
N PRO A 73 -14.74 11.57 29.20
CA PRO A 73 -15.99 10.96 29.70
C PRO A 73 -16.58 9.92 28.75
N ASN A 74 -16.54 10.18 27.45
CA ASN A 74 -16.94 9.24 26.41
C ASN A 74 -15.85 9.11 25.33
N LEU A 75 -15.00 8.10 25.48
CA LEU A 75 -13.95 7.78 24.48
C LEU A 75 -14.54 7.38 23.13
N VAL A 76 -15.68 6.68 23.09
CA VAL A 76 -16.29 6.20 21.85
C VAL A 76 -16.88 7.36 21.05
N ALA A 77 -17.51 8.34 21.70
CA ALA A 77 -17.95 9.56 21.01
C ALA A 77 -16.79 10.42 20.51
N GLY A 78 -15.59 10.26 21.06
CA GLY A 78 -14.38 10.93 20.60
C GLY A 78 -13.86 10.41 19.25
N ASP A 79 -14.05 9.11 18.98
CA ASP A 79 -13.72 8.45 17.70
C ASP A 79 -14.78 8.85 16.65
N VAL A 80 -14.69 10.09 16.18
CA VAL A 80 -15.61 10.64 15.18
C VAL A 80 -15.30 10.15 13.77
N THR A 81 -14.14 9.50 13.57
CA THR A 81 -13.80 8.81 12.32
C THR A 81 -14.44 7.42 12.23
N GLY A 82 -14.70 6.77 13.36
CA GLY A 82 -15.19 5.41 13.47
C GLY A 82 -14.13 4.37 13.09
N ASP A 83 -12.84 4.67 13.28
CA ASP A 83 -11.74 3.76 12.94
C ASP A 83 -11.21 2.91 14.10
N GLY A 84 -11.75 3.12 15.31
CA GLY A 84 -11.38 2.42 16.53
C GLY A 84 -10.16 3.00 17.24
N THR A 85 -9.61 4.11 16.74
CA THR A 85 -8.56 4.89 17.40
C THR A 85 -9.10 6.25 17.85
N LEU A 86 -8.30 6.99 18.62
CA LEU A 86 -8.67 8.32 19.10
C LEU A 86 -7.46 9.23 18.98
N ASP A 87 -7.35 9.96 17.87
CA ASP A 87 -6.12 10.64 17.48
C ASP A 87 -6.32 12.07 16.92
N ALA A 88 -5.29 12.63 16.29
CA ALA A 88 -5.32 13.98 15.73
C ALA A 88 -6.28 14.15 14.54
N LEU A 89 -6.66 13.06 13.86
CA LEU A 89 -7.63 13.02 12.78
C LEU A 89 -9.05 13.27 13.31
N ASP A 90 -9.43 12.64 14.43
CA ASP A 90 -10.71 12.90 15.10
C ASP A 90 -10.86 14.37 15.48
N TYR A 91 -9.83 14.95 16.09
CA TYR A 91 -9.79 16.37 16.40
C TYR A 91 -9.93 17.26 15.14
N ALA A 92 -9.31 16.87 14.03
CA ALA A 92 -9.42 17.61 12.77
C ALA A 92 -10.80 17.47 12.11
N ILE A 93 -11.44 16.30 12.22
CA ILE A 93 -12.77 16.01 11.69
C ILE A 93 -13.85 16.70 12.52
N LEU A 94 -13.82 16.57 13.85
CA LEU A 94 -14.73 17.28 14.75
C LEU A 94 -14.60 18.80 14.54
N LYS A 95 -13.38 19.33 14.37
CA LYS A 95 -13.18 20.75 14.02
C LYS A 95 -13.81 21.12 12.67
N LYS A 96 -13.73 20.26 11.64
CA LYS A 96 -14.39 20.52 10.34
C LYS A 96 -15.92 20.55 10.48
N TYR A 97 -16.48 19.63 11.27
CA TYR A 97 -17.92 19.57 11.55
C TYR A 97 -18.41 20.85 12.25
N LEU A 98 -17.73 21.27 13.32
CA LEU A 98 -18.04 22.51 14.04
C LEU A 98 -17.83 23.80 13.22
N LEU A 99 -17.06 23.74 12.13
CA LEU A 99 -16.90 24.83 11.16
C LEU A 99 -17.91 24.75 10.00
N GLY A 100 -18.83 23.78 10.00
CA GLY A 100 -19.80 23.57 8.92
C GLY A 100 -19.18 23.09 7.60
N LEU A 101 -17.94 22.59 7.62
CA LEU A 101 -17.23 22.10 6.44
C LEU A 101 -17.63 20.65 6.07
N ILE A 102 -18.24 19.93 7.00
CA ILE A 102 -18.90 18.63 6.79
C ILE A 102 -20.23 18.63 7.57
N ALA A 103 -21.27 18.00 7.02
CA ALA A 103 -22.63 18.06 7.58
C ALA A 103 -22.95 16.97 8.61
N THR A 104 -22.16 15.89 8.64
CA THR A 104 -22.28 14.72 9.53
C THR A 104 -20.88 14.26 9.93
N LEU A 105 -20.72 13.61 11.09
CA LEU A 105 -19.45 12.97 11.43
C LEU A 105 -19.32 11.63 10.66
N PRO A 106 -18.12 11.21 10.25
CA PRO A 106 -17.92 9.92 9.59
C PRO A 106 -18.45 8.72 10.39
N ALA A 107 -18.36 8.76 11.72
CA ALA A 107 -18.88 7.75 12.63
C ALA A 107 -20.42 7.78 12.81
N ASP A 108 -21.10 8.89 12.46
CA ASP A 108 -22.57 8.93 12.42
C ASP A 108 -23.15 8.19 11.19
N ALA A 109 -22.30 7.81 10.22
CA ALA A 109 -22.71 6.90 9.18
C ALA A 109 -23.08 5.54 9.78
N ALA A 110 -24.05 4.85 9.17
CA ALA A 110 -24.41 3.49 9.59
C ALA A 110 -23.17 2.58 9.65
N ASP A 111 -23.19 1.56 10.52
CA ASP A 111 -22.14 0.54 10.58
C ASP A 111 -22.12 -0.29 9.29
N ASP A 112 -21.42 0.25 8.31
CA ASP A 112 -21.22 -0.34 7.01
C ASP A 112 -20.06 -1.36 7.00
N SER A 113 -19.32 -1.53 8.11
CA SER A 113 -18.10 -2.34 8.17
C SER A 113 -18.35 -3.81 7.79
N GLY A 114 -19.55 -4.31 8.08
CA GLY A 114 -20.01 -5.64 7.74
C GLY A 114 -20.56 -5.81 6.31
N LYS A 115 -20.83 -4.70 5.58
CA LYS A 115 -21.40 -4.70 4.22
C LYS A 115 -20.42 -5.20 3.18
N ILE A 116 -20.93 -5.61 2.02
CA ILE A 116 -20.15 -6.00 0.84
C ILE A 116 -19.73 -4.74 0.09
N LEU A 117 -18.43 -4.57 -0.18
CA LEU A 117 -17.92 -3.43 -0.94
C LEU A 117 -17.90 -3.81 -2.43
N VAL A 118 -18.84 -3.28 -3.22
CA VAL A 118 -18.93 -3.52 -4.66
C VAL A 118 -18.00 -2.54 -5.38
N PRO A 119 -16.92 -3.02 -6.03
CA PRO A 119 -15.98 -2.17 -6.76
C PRO A 119 -16.64 -1.52 -7.98
N HIS A 120 -16.05 -0.42 -8.47
CA HIS A 120 -16.48 0.19 -9.73
C HIS A 120 -16.20 -0.76 -10.91
N GLU A 121 -16.98 -0.66 -12.00
CA GLU A 121 -16.89 -1.62 -13.11
C GLU A 121 -15.65 -1.43 -14.00
N SER A 122 -15.07 -0.22 -14.03
CA SER A 122 -13.75 0.05 -14.63
C SER A 122 -12.64 -0.78 -13.95
N TRP A 123 -12.80 -1.05 -12.66
CA TRP A 123 -11.80 -1.67 -11.80
C TRP A 123 -11.86 -3.20 -11.84
N THR A 124 -11.05 -3.80 -12.73
CA THR A 124 -10.97 -5.25 -12.99
C THR A 124 -10.25 -6.06 -11.90
N CYS A 125 -10.71 -5.91 -10.65
CA CYS A 125 -10.16 -6.57 -9.46
C CYS A 125 -10.41 -8.08 -9.35
N GLY A 126 -11.22 -8.68 -10.25
CA GLY A 126 -11.59 -10.09 -10.19
C GLY A 126 -12.73 -10.45 -9.21
N MET A 127 -13.29 -9.46 -8.49
CA MET A 127 -14.46 -9.63 -7.60
C MET A 127 -15.55 -8.59 -7.89
N ALA A 128 -16.02 -8.50 -9.14
CA ALA A 128 -17.04 -7.54 -9.56
C ALA A 128 -18.38 -7.65 -8.79
N ALA A 129 -18.73 -8.84 -8.28
CA ALA A 129 -19.90 -9.04 -7.41
C ALA A 129 -19.70 -8.49 -5.97
N GLY A 130 -18.53 -7.91 -5.68
CA GLY A 130 -18.18 -7.30 -4.42
C GLY A 130 -17.20 -8.09 -3.56
N ILE A 131 -16.58 -7.37 -2.64
CA ILE A 131 -15.57 -7.83 -1.69
C ILE A 131 -16.24 -7.84 -0.30
N PRO A 132 -16.53 -9.01 0.29
CA PRO A 132 -17.08 -9.09 1.64
C PRO A 132 -16.05 -8.63 2.67
N GLN A 133 -16.47 -8.44 3.92
CA GLN A 133 -15.54 -8.18 5.02
C GLN A 133 -14.49 -9.31 5.09
N PRO A 134 -13.19 -9.04 4.86
CA PRO A 134 -12.19 -10.10 4.72
C PRO A 134 -12.05 -10.98 5.96
N GLU A 135 -12.25 -10.41 7.14
CA GLU A 135 -12.10 -11.08 8.44
C GLU A 135 -13.13 -12.21 8.66
N LYS A 136 -14.17 -12.32 7.82
CA LYS A 136 -15.10 -13.46 7.79
C LYS A 136 -14.48 -14.72 7.13
N GLY A 137 -13.34 -14.58 6.47
CA GLY A 137 -12.59 -15.66 5.84
C GLY A 137 -11.58 -16.33 6.76
N VAL A 138 -10.83 -17.30 6.22
CA VAL A 138 -9.75 -17.98 6.96
C VAL A 138 -8.43 -17.26 6.71
N LEU A 139 -7.77 -16.76 7.75
CA LEU A 139 -6.46 -16.10 7.63
C LEU A 139 -5.43 -17.05 6.98
N VAL A 140 -4.80 -16.58 5.91
CA VAL A 140 -3.79 -17.31 5.14
C VAL A 140 -2.39 -16.93 5.63
N PHE A 141 -2.10 -15.63 5.64
CA PHE A 141 -0.87 -15.05 6.18
C PHE A 141 -1.05 -13.56 6.48
N GLU A 142 -0.13 -13.02 7.29
CA GLU A 142 0.14 -11.59 7.37
C GLU A 142 1.60 -11.31 7.00
N THR A 143 1.88 -10.10 6.54
CA THR A 143 3.25 -9.57 6.47
C THR A 143 3.27 -8.09 6.77
N THR A 144 4.29 -7.65 7.49
CA THR A 144 4.62 -6.23 7.63
C THR A 144 5.90 -5.97 6.82
N MET A 145 5.78 -5.08 5.85
CA MET A 145 6.83 -4.72 4.91
C MET A 145 7.41 -3.35 5.28
N LYS A 146 8.72 -3.20 5.13
CA LYS A 146 9.36 -1.88 5.13
C LYS A 146 9.19 -1.23 3.77
N LEU A 147 8.82 0.05 3.78
CA LEU A 147 8.82 0.89 2.60
C LEU A 147 10.23 1.41 2.36
N GLN A 148 10.71 1.29 1.13
CA GLN A 148 11.96 1.89 0.70
C GLN A 148 11.78 3.41 0.58
N ASN A 149 10.71 3.83 -0.08
CA ASN A 149 10.32 5.23 -0.28
C ASN A 149 8.79 5.32 -0.43
N SER A 150 8.24 6.50 -0.16
CA SER A 150 6.89 6.91 -0.52
C SER A 150 7.00 8.17 -1.40
N TYR A 151 6.34 8.16 -2.54
CA TYR A 151 6.29 9.29 -3.47
C TYR A 151 4.87 9.82 -3.57
N ASP A 152 4.68 11.11 -3.27
CA ASP A 152 3.45 11.82 -3.55
C ASP A 152 3.59 12.52 -4.91
N LEU A 153 2.78 12.12 -5.88
CA LEU A 153 2.82 12.69 -7.23
C LEU A 153 1.85 13.86 -7.38
N GLY A 154 1.04 14.19 -6.36
CA GLY A 154 -0.04 15.17 -6.50
C GLY A 154 -1.18 14.68 -7.42
N LYS A 155 -1.99 15.63 -7.92
CA LYS A 155 -3.08 15.34 -8.86
C LYS A 155 -2.52 15.02 -10.26
N THR A 156 -2.81 13.82 -10.77
CA THR A 156 -2.58 13.38 -12.17
C THR A 156 -3.90 13.49 -12.95
N GLN A 157 -3.95 13.00 -14.19
CA GLN A 157 -5.19 12.93 -14.96
C GLN A 157 -6.28 12.05 -14.31
N TYR A 158 -5.91 11.09 -13.45
CA TYR A 158 -6.84 10.13 -12.83
C TYR A 158 -7.32 10.55 -11.43
N GLY A 159 -6.64 11.51 -10.79
CA GLY A 159 -6.88 11.86 -9.39
C GLY A 159 -5.57 12.08 -8.62
N GLN A 160 -5.64 12.06 -7.29
CA GLN A 160 -4.46 12.24 -6.43
C GLN A 160 -3.67 10.93 -6.35
N ARG A 161 -2.42 10.92 -6.85
CA ARG A 161 -1.57 9.72 -6.93
C ARG A 161 -0.52 9.69 -5.82
N LYS A 162 -0.36 8.52 -5.19
CA LYS A 162 0.82 8.17 -4.40
C LYS A 162 1.39 6.83 -4.87
N VAL A 163 2.70 6.64 -4.70
CA VAL A 163 3.39 5.38 -4.98
C VAL A 163 4.25 4.98 -3.80
N PHE A 164 4.06 3.78 -3.28
CA PHE A 164 4.90 3.20 -2.24
C PHE A 164 5.79 2.12 -2.85
N VAL A 165 7.08 2.17 -2.56
CA VAL A 165 8.06 1.17 -3.03
C VAL A 165 8.41 0.26 -1.86
N ILE A 166 8.23 -1.04 -2.02
CA ILE A 166 8.48 -2.04 -0.97
C ILE A 166 9.97 -2.40 -0.96
N GLN A 167 10.61 -2.32 0.21
CA GLN A 167 12.02 -2.69 0.40
C GLN A 167 12.18 -4.20 0.70
N ASN A 168 11.39 -4.72 1.64
CA ASN A 168 11.38 -6.12 2.09
C ASN A 168 10.24 -6.34 3.08
N GLY A 169 9.95 -7.59 3.41
CA GLY A 169 9.09 -7.98 4.52
C GLY A 169 9.24 -9.46 4.84
N SER A 170 8.74 -9.90 6.00
CA SER A 170 8.68 -11.32 6.38
C SER A 170 7.23 -11.80 6.37
N ILE A 171 6.98 -12.94 5.76
CA ILE A 171 5.65 -13.54 5.59
C ILE A 171 5.47 -14.60 6.66
N THR A 172 4.42 -14.44 7.47
CA THR A 172 4.06 -15.39 8.53
C THR A 172 2.64 -15.88 8.32
N GLY A 173 2.49 -17.17 8.01
CA GLY A 173 1.22 -17.86 7.84
C GLY A 173 1.35 -19.34 8.16
N THR A 174 0.22 -20.00 8.44
CA THR A 174 0.20 -21.43 8.78
C THR A 174 0.53 -22.33 7.58
N LYS A 175 0.22 -21.86 6.37
CA LYS A 175 0.46 -22.58 5.10
C LYS A 175 1.61 -22.00 4.26
N ILE A 176 2.12 -20.82 4.59
CA ILE A 176 3.18 -20.14 3.83
C ILE A 176 4.07 -19.33 4.77
N GLN A 177 5.38 -19.45 4.57
CA GLN A 177 6.41 -18.66 5.25
C GLN A 177 7.47 -18.26 4.23
N GLY A 178 8.05 -17.08 4.38
CA GLY A 178 8.98 -16.55 3.41
C GLY A 178 9.27 -15.06 3.58
N THR A 179 9.63 -14.42 2.48
CA THR A 179 9.97 -12.99 2.41
C THR A 179 9.25 -12.30 1.25
N VAL A 180 9.00 -11.00 1.41
CA VAL A 180 8.61 -10.12 0.30
C VAL A 180 9.88 -9.56 -0.33
N MET A 181 9.99 -9.68 -1.66
CA MET A 181 11.13 -9.21 -2.42
C MET A 181 11.11 -7.68 -2.58
N SER A 182 12.29 -7.08 -2.69
CA SER A 182 12.48 -5.65 -2.92
C SER A 182 11.97 -5.20 -4.29
N GLY A 183 11.52 -3.95 -4.39
CA GLY A 183 11.08 -3.33 -5.63
C GLY A 183 9.59 -3.51 -5.94
N GLY A 184 8.82 -4.13 -5.04
CA GLY A 184 7.36 -4.14 -5.16
C GLY A 184 6.78 -2.73 -5.22
N LEU A 185 5.68 -2.56 -5.94
CA LEU A 185 5.00 -1.28 -6.17
C LEU A 185 3.58 -1.32 -5.64
N ASP A 186 3.16 -0.25 -4.99
CA ASP A 186 1.77 0.01 -4.61
C ASP A 186 1.38 1.40 -5.12
N PHE A 187 0.53 1.42 -6.14
CA PHE A 187 -0.01 2.63 -6.75
C PHE A 187 -1.37 2.95 -6.12
N GLN A 188 -1.40 3.95 -5.23
CA GLN A 188 -2.62 4.43 -4.61
C GLN A 188 -3.16 5.63 -5.38
N LEU A 189 -4.38 5.50 -5.91
CA LEU A 189 -5.19 6.59 -6.42
C LEU A 189 -6.18 7.05 -5.34
N THR A 190 -6.49 8.34 -5.31
CA THR A 190 -7.58 8.89 -4.51
C THR A 190 -8.36 9.88 -5.38
N LEU A 191 -9.64 9.59 -5.58
CA LEU A 191 -10.56 10.30 -6.47
C LEU A 191 -11.11 11.56 -5.78
N SER A 192 -11.79 12.42 -6.55
CA SER A 192 -12.32 13.71 -6.06
C SER A 192 -13.38 13.56 -4.95
N ASN A 193 -14.09 12.44 -4.92
CA ASN A 193 -15.06 12.06 -3.88
C ASN A 193 -14.44 11.34 -2.66
N GLY A 194 -13.13 11.12 -2.64
CA GLY A 194 -12.42 10.40 -1.56
C GLY A 194 -12.35 8.88 -1.71
N VAL A 195 -12.97 8.30 -2.73
CA VAL A 195 -12.77 6.88 -3.09
C VAL A 195 -11.30 6.63 -3.40
N MET A 196 -10.79 5.46 -3.02
CA MET A 196 -9.44 5.02 -3.37
C MET A 196 -9.46 3.79 -4.26
N GLU A 197 -8.46 3.70 -5.14
CA GLU A 197 -8.13 2.52 -5.93
C GLU A 197 -6.65 2.19 -5.75
N ILE A 198 -6.32 0.90 -5.60
CA ILE A 198 -4.96 0.44 -5.29
C ILE A 198 -4.54 -0.63 -6.29
N GLU A 199 -3.56 -0.36 -7.15
CA GLU A 199 -2.84 -1.42 -7.88
C GLU A 199 -1.57 -1.78 -7.10
N GLN A 200 -1.43 -3.05 -6.68
CA GLN A 200 -0.24 -3.53 -5.97
C GLN A 200 0.43 -4.70 -6.70
N LEU A 201 1.72 -4.58 -6.98
CA LEU A 201 2.56 -5.59 -7.61
C LEU A 201 3.66 -6.04 -6.64
N LEU A 202 3.55 -7.27 -6.13
CA LEU A 202 4.54 -7.86 -5.22
C LEU A 202 5.12 -9.16 -5.78
N MET A 203 6.33 -9.47 -5.35
CA MET A 203 6.94 -10.78 -5.47
C MET A 203 7.20 -11.33 -4.07
N LEU A 204 6.68 -12.52 -3.78
CA LEU A 204 7.01 -13.29 -2.58
C LEU A 204 8.04 -14.35 -2.93
N LYS A 205 8.92 -14.67 -1.98
CA LYS A 205 9.80 -15.83 -2.02
C LYS A 205 9.56 -16.69 -0.80
N ALA A 206 9.00 -17.87 -1.02
CA ALA A 206 8.75 -18.85 0.03
C ALA A 206 10.04 -19.53 0.51
N ASN A 207 10.00 -20.14 1.70
CA ASN A 207 11.15 -20.81 2.31
C ASN A 207 11.67 -22.02 1.50
N ASP A 208 10.85 -22.65 0.65
CA ASP A 208 11.30 -23.71 -0.28
C ASP A 208 12.02 -23.17 -1.53
N GLY A 209 12.10 -21.84 -1.68
CA GLY A 209 12.69 -21.15 -2.81
C GLY A 209 11.71 -20.72 -3.89
N SER A 210 10.44 -21.14 -3.84
CA SER A 210 9.41 -20.77 -4.82
C SER A 210 9.14 -19.27 -4.84
N TYR A 211 9.13 -18.69 -6.04
CA TYR A 211 8.64 -17.33 -6.27
C TYR A 211 7.15 -17.33 -6.55
N ILE A 212 6.41 -16.40 -5.95
CA ILE A 212 4.96 -16.23 -6.15
C ILE A 212 4.71 -14.75 -6.48
N TYR A 213 4.06 -14.50 -7.61
CA TYR A 213 3.71 -13.15 -8.06
C TYR A 213 2.32 -12.75 -7.58
N LEU A 214 2.14 -11.49 -7.20
CA LEU A 214 0.84 -10.88 -6.89
C LEU A 214 0.63 -9.67 -7.77
N ARG A 215 -0.53 -9.59 -8.44
CA ARG A 215 -1.02 -8.36 -9.08
C ARG A 215 -2.41 -8.03 -8.55
N SER A 216 -2.43 -7.38 -7.39
CA SER A 216 -3.59 -7.26 -6.53
C SER A 216 -4.26 -5.90 -6.68
N ALA A 217 -5.57 -5.90 -6.58
CA ALA A 217 -6.41 -4.73 -6.81
C ALA A 217 -7.15 -4.39 -5.52
N GLY A 218 -7.26 -3.12 -5.16
CA GLY A 218 -7.96 -2.69 -3.96
C GLY A 218 -8.88 -1.51 -4.21
N THR A 219 -9.87 -1.36 -3.33
CA THR A 219 -10.78 -0.20 -3.35
C THR A 219 -11.24 0.17 -1.94
N ALA A 220 -11.68 1.42 -1.76
CA ALA A 220 -12.21 1.95 -0.50
C ALA A 220 -13.18 3.10 -0.76
N ILE A 221 -14.29 3.15 -0.01
CA ILE A 221 -15.14 4.36 0.11
C ILE A 221 -14.70 5.22 1.30
N LYS A 222 -14.28 4.57 2.40
CA LYS A 222 -13.75 5.19 3.61
C LYS A 222 -12.31 4.71 3.83
N GLN A 223 -11.41 5.57 4.28
CA GLN A 223 -9.97 5.25 4.40
C GLN A 223 -9.69 4.08 5.35
N ASN A 224 -10.54 3.89 6.37
CA ASN A 224 -10.46 2.80 7.35
C ASN A 224 -11.03 1.45 6.85
N ASP A 225 -11.88 1.43 5.82
CA ASP A 225 -12.44 0.21 5.21
C ASP A 225 -11.91 -0.02 3.79
N MET A 226 -10.60 0.09 3.63
CA MET A 226 -9.92 -0.25 2.38
C MET A 226 -9.74 -1.78 2.27
N ARG A 227 -10.20 -2.36 1.15
CA ARG A 227 -10.20 -3.81 0.92
C ARG A 227 -9.42 -4.15 -0.35
N MET A 228 -8.55 -5.14 -0.23
CA MET A 228 -7.75 -5.69 -1.32
C MET A 228 -8.34 -7.02 -1.79
N VAL A 229 -8.25 -7.30 -3.09
CA VAL A 229 -8.37 -8.61 -3.71
C VAL A 229 -6.97 -9.11 -4.05
N TRP A 230 -6.57 -10.22 -3.46
CA TRP A 230 -5.23 -10.77 -3.60
C TRP A 230 -5.18 -11.80 -4.74
N ASP A 231 -4.55 -11.44 -5.85
CA ASP A 231 -4.50 -12.27 -7.05
C ASP A 231 -3.10 -12.86 -7.25
N PHE A 232 -2.94 -14.12 -6.86
CA PHE A 232 -1.67 -14.84 -6.85
C PHE A 232 -1.42 -15.61 -8.16
N GLU A 233 -0.16 -15.65 -8.58
CA GLU A 233 0.36 -16.60 -9.53
C GLU A 233 1.52 -17.36 -8.88
N ALA A 234 1.24 -18.59 -8.44
CA ALA A 234 2.20 -19.52 -7.86
C ALA A 234 2.61 -20.60 -8.89
N PRO A 235 3.82 -21.19 -8.79
CA PRO A 235 4.25 -22.24 -9.71
C PRO A 235 3.35 -23.47 -9.57
N ASN A 236 2.84 -24.01 -10.68
CA ASN A 236 1.95 -25.17 -10.72
C ASN A 236 2.59 -26.43 -10.11
N SER A 237 3.93 -26.53 -10.16
CA SER A 237 4.74 -27.60 -9.57
C SER A 237 5.12 -27.37 -8.09
N SER A 238 4.81 -26.21 -7.51
CA SER A 238 5.12 -25.89 -6.12
C SER A 238 4.07 -26.41 -5.14
N SER A 239 4.44 -26.50 -3.86
CA SER A 239 3.51 -26.75 -2.75
C SER A 239 2.48 -25.62 -2.54
N TYR A 240 2.66 -24.49 -3.22
CA TYR A 240 1.82 -23.29 -3.11
C TYR A 240 0.82 -23.12 -4.26
N ASN A 241 0.71 -24.10 -5.18
CA ASN A 241 -0.18 -24.01 -6.34
C ASN A 241 -1.68 -23.82 -5.98
N TRP A 242 -2.09 -24.13 -4.75
CA TRP A 242 -3.44 -23.87 -4.23
C TRP A 242 -3.79 -22.37 -4.17
N LEU A 243 -2.80 -21.46 -4.10
CA LEU A 243 -3.01 -20.01 -4.21
C LEU A 243 -3.56 -19.61 -5.59
N ASN A 244 -3.45 -20.47 -6.61
CA ASN A 244 -3.94 -20.15 -7.95
C ASN A 244 -5.47 -20.21 -8.08
N SER A 245 -6.18 -20.93 -7.20
CA SER A 245 -7.61 -21.25 -7.36
C SER A 245 -8.56 -20.64 -6.32
N GLY A 246 -8.04 -20.15 -5.20
CA GLY A 246 -8.87 -19.51 -4.16
C GLY A 246 -9.32 -18.09 -4.49
N LYS A 247 -10.34 -17.63 -3.76
CA LYS A 247 -10.77 -16.23 -3.68
C LYS A 247 -10.14 -15.63 -2.43
N TYR A 248 -9.28 -14.64 -2.59
CA TYR A 248 -8.58 -14.01 -1.47
C TYR A 248 -8.92 -12.53 -1.37
N ALA A 249 -9.28 -12.10 -0.17
CA ALA A 249 -9.52 -10.70 0.16
C ALA A 249 -8.72 -10.31 1.40
N GLY A 250 -8.57 -9.02 1.69
CA GLY A 250 -7.85 -8.61 2.88
C GLY A 250 -7.65 -7.11 3.06
N ARG A 251 -6.80 -6.77 4.02
CA ARG A 251 -6.46 -5.40 4.39
C ARG A 251 -5.05 -5.06 3.94
N ARG A 252 -4.83 -3.80 3.62
CA ARG A 252 -3.50 -3.18 3.52
C ARG A 252 -3.52 -1.86 4.28
N ILE A 253 -2.61 -1.69 5.22
CA ILE A 253 -2.52 -0.56 6.16
C ILE A 253 -1.13 0.03 6.01
N ILE A 254 -1.04 1.34 5.79
CA ILE A 254 0.24 2.07 5.82
C ILE A 254 0.40 2.72 7.19
N ASP A 255 1.53 2.49 7.84
CA ASP A 255 2.04 3.38 8.87
C ASP A 255 3.11 4.28 8.25
N GLN A 256 2.75 5.54 7.98
CA GLN A 256 3.66 6.52 7.38
C GLN A 256 4.76 6.97 8.35
N ALA A 257 4.51 6.93 9.66
CA ALA A 257 5.49 7.34 10.66
C ALA A 257 6.57 6.26 10.87
N ALA A 258 6.17 4.98 10.87
CA ALA A 258 7.09 3.85 10.89
C ALA A 258 7.72 3.55 9.52
N GLY A 259 7.16 4.08 8.42
CA GLY A 259 7.58 3.75 7.06
C GLY A 259 7.29 2.29 6.70
N THR A 260 6.13 1.76 7.11
CA THR A 260 5.77 0.35 6.90
C THR A 260 4.40 0.18 6.26
N MET A 261 4.19 -0.98 5.65
CA MET A 261 2.91 -1.43 5.14
C MET A 261 2.61 -2.83 5.66
N LYS A 262 1.53 -2.98 6.44
CA LYS A 262 1.01 -4.30 6.82
C LYS A 262 -0.03 -4.74 5.80
N ILE A 263 0.02 -5.99 5.38
CA ILE A 263 -1.07 -6.65 4.66
C ILE A 263 -1.51 -7.91 5.41
N SER A 264 -2.82 -8.18 5.37
CA SER A 264 -3.43 -9.42 5.84
C SER A 264 -4.23 -10.06 4.71
N VAL A 265 -4.12 -11.38 4.56
CA VAL A 265 -4.73 -12.14 3.46
C VAL A 265 -5.64 -13.21 4.04
N TYR A 266 -6.91 -13.21 3.64
CA TYR A 266 -7.93 -14.17 4.04
C TYR A 266 -8.45 -14.93 2.82
N ASP A 267 -8.59 -16.25 2.96
CA ASP A 267 -9.31 -17.10 2.02
C ASP A 267 -10.81 -16.93 2.30
N ILE A 268 -11.50 -16.31 1.34
CA ILE A 268 -12.95 -16.07 1.39
C ILE A 268 -13.72 -17.02 0.46
N SER A 269 -13.07 -18.07 -0.07
CA SER A 269 -13.69 -19.02 -1.02
C SER A 269 -14.91 -19.74 -0.44
N GLY A 270 -14.95 -19.93 0.88
CA GLY A 270 -16.07 -20.52 1.61
C GLY A 270 -17.20 -19.55 1.96
N ILE A 271 -17.09 -18.26 1.62
CA ILE A 271 -18.12 -17.25 1.93
C ILE A 271 -19.08 -17.11 0.75
N SER A 272 -20.34 -17.45 0.98
CA SER A 272 -21.45 -17.13 0.07
C SER A 272 -22.05 -15.78 0.43
N PHE A 273 -22.21 -14.91 -0.55
CA PHE A 273 -22.87 -13.61 -0.42
C PHE A 273 -23.52 -13.20 -1.74
N THR A 274 -24.55 -12.37 -1.66
CA THR A 274 -25.22 -11.74 -2.80
C THR A 274 -25.41 -10.27 -2.46
N PRO A 275 -24.83 -9.31 -3.20
CA PRO A 275 -25.01 -7.89 -2.92
C PRO A 275 -26.45 -7.45 -3.20
N ASP A 276 -27.00 -6.62 -2.31
CA ASP A 276 -28.27 -5.92 -2.46
C ASP A 276 -28.17 -4.50 -1.86
N ALA A 277 -29.21 -3.68 -2.06
CA ALA A 277 -29.24 -2.28 -1.62
C ALA A 277 -29.18 -2.08 -0.09
N THR A 278 -29.37 -3.13 0.71
CA THR A 278 -29.32 -3.08 2.17
C THR A 278 -27.98 -3.59 2.73
N ASN A 279 -27.37 -4.56 2.06
CA ASN A 279 -26.20 -5.29 2.54
C ASN A 279 -24.87 -4.90 1.86
N SER A 280 -24.91 -4.01 0.87
CA SER A 280 -23.73 -3.60 0.09
C SER A 280 -23.53 -2.08 0.05
N LEU A 281 -22.30 -1.67 -0.25
CA LEU A 281 -21.92 -0.32 -0.63
C LEU A 281 -21.32 -0.36 -2.03
N ILE A 282 -21.77 0.51 -2.92
CA ILE A 282 -21.26 0.61 -4.29
C ILE A 282 -20.21 1.71 -4.34
N VAL A 283 -19.01 1.35 -4.80
CA VAL A 283 -17.94 2.30 -5.13
C VAL A 283 -18.34 3.06 -6.40
N THR A 284 -18.31 4.39 -6.34
CA THR A 284 -18.61 5.25 -7.49
C THR A 284 -17.36 6.03 -7.89
N GLU A 285 -17.02 5.96 -9.19
CA GLU A 285 -16.01 6.80 -9.81
C GLU A 285 -16.65 8.14 -10.22
N PRO A 286 -16.03 9.31 -9.94
CA PRO A 286 -16.55 10.59 -10.38
C PRO A 286 -16.39 10.82 -11.88
N ASP A 287 -17.43 11.32 -12.55
CA ASP A 287 -17.41 11.69 -13.99
C ASP A 287 -16.38 12.79 -14.35
N ASP A 288 -15.67 13.40 -13.37
CA ASP A 288 -14.67 14.46 -13.60
C ASP A 288 -13.27 13.93 -13.97
N VAL A 289 -13.05 12.63 -13.89
CA VAL A 289 -11.79 11.95 -14.27
C VAL A 289 -12.05 10.76 -15.20
N PRO A 290 -11.16 10.48 -16.17
CA PRO A 290 -11.18 9.22 -16.90
C PRO A 290 -10.73 8.06 -16.02
N ASP A 291 -11.18 6.84 -16.34
CA ASP A 291 -10.77 5.61 -15.67
C ASP A 291 -9.23 5.41 -15.72
N GLN A 292 -8.65 4.94 -14.62
CA GLN A 292 -7.25 4.47 -14.63
C GLN A 292 -7.14 3.12 -15.37
N PRO A 293 -6.36 3.00 -16.46
CA PRO A 293 -6.20 1.73 -17.13
C PRO A 293 -5.44 0.73 -16.26
N TRP A 294 -6.02 -0.47 -16.12
CA TRP A 294 -5.35 -1.61 -15.48
C TRP A 294 -4.22 -2.14 -16.38
N ASP A 295 -4.54 -2.53 -17.62
CA ASP A 295 -3.59 -3.11 -18.55
C ASP A 295 -2.90 -2.09 -19.46
N PHE A 296 -1.76 -2.47 -20.04
CA PHE A 296 -1.04 -1.62 -20.98
C PHE A 296 -1.85 -1.34 -22.26
N ARG A 297 -1.65 -0.14 -22.81
CA ARG A 297 -2.30 0.29 -24.05
C ARG A 297 -1.83 -0.56 -25.23
N LYS A 298 -2.74 -0.87 -26.15
CA LYS A 298 -2.39 -1.47 -27.45
C LYS A 298 -2.28 -0.37 -28.52
N ALA A 299 -1.26 -0.47 -29.36
CA ALA A 299 -1.06 0.43 -30.50
C ALA A 299 -1.88 -0.05 -31.70
N TYR A 300 -2.52 0.88 -32.42
CA TYR A 300 -3.37 0.56 -33.58
C TYR A 300 -3.09 1.53 -34.73
N SER A 301 -2.57 0.99 -35.84
CA SER A 301 -2.14 1.76 -37.03
C SER A 301 -1.12 2.86 -36.71
N GLU A 302 -0.29 2.64 -35.69
CA GLU A 302 0.72 3.58 -35.22
C GLU A 302 2.12 3.18 -35.70
N ARG A 303 2.99 4.18 -35.91
CA ARG A 303 4.38 4.00 -36.34
C ARG A 303 5.30 4.98 -35.61
N ASN A 304 6.57 4.59 -35.45
CA ASN A 304 7.58 5.42 -34.81
C ASN A 304 7.75 6.75 -35.55
N GLY A 305 7.52 7.85 -34.83
CA GLY A 305 7.88 9.21 -35.24
C GLY A 305 9.27 9.57 -34.75
N ASN A 306 9.43 10.80 -34.23
CA ASN A 306 10.69 11.27 -33.70
C ASN A 306 11.13 10.43 -32.49
N LYS A 307 12.44 10.17 -32.38
CA LYS A 307 13.04 9.67 -31.14
C LYS A 307 12.76 10.67 -30.02
N PHE A 308 12.26 10.18 -28.90
CA PHE A 308 11.94 10.98 -27.71
C PHE A 308 13.04 10.85 -26.64
N ILE A 309 13.31 9.63 -26.16
CA ILE A 309 14.38 9.35 -25.21
C ILE A 309 15.04 7.99 -25.49
N THR A 310 16.21 7.76 -24.88
CA THR A 310 16.81 6.44 -24.67
C THR A 310 17.00 6.20 -23.19
N GLU A 311 16.59 5.02 -22.74
CA GLU A 311 16.83 4.47 -21.42
C GLU A 311 18.03 3.52 -21.45
N SER A 312 18.83 3.53 -20.38
CA SER A 312 19.73 2.44 -20.01
C SER A 312 19.28 1.90 -18.66
N VAL A 313 18.65 0.73 -18.65
CA VAL A 313 17.95 0.14 -17.49
C VAL A 313 18.84 -0.93 -16.84
N SER A 314 19.13 -0.78 -15.55
CA SER A 314 19.86 -1.77 -14.74
C SER A 314 18.88 -2.83 -14.21
N LEU A 315 19.25 -4.10 -14.35
CA LEU A 315 18.37 -5.23 -14.03
C LEU A 315 18.90 -6.06 -12.86
N GLY A 316 17.97 -6.53 -12.02
CA GLY A 316 18.23 -7.48 -10.95
C GLY A 316 18.26 -8.93 -11.43
N ALA A 317 18.53 -9.84 -10.49
CA ALA A 317 18.48 -11.28 -10.78
C ALA A 317 17.04 -11.73 -11.11
N SER A 318 16.92 -12.62 -12.10
CA SER A 318 15.64 -13.18 -12.56
C SER A 318 14.89 -13.92 -11.45
N GLN A 319 13.60 -13.64 -11.30
CA GLN A 319 12.69 -14.28 -10.35
C GLN A 319 11.64 -15.08 -11.14
N SER A 320 11.98 -16.33 -11.46
CA SER A 320 11.11 -17.21 -12.23
C SER A 320 10.01 -17.81 -11.36
N VAL A 321 8.75 -17.46 -11.66
CA VAL A 321 7.57 -18.19 -11.17
C VAL A 321 7.35 -19.44 -12.02
N GLY A 322 7.74 -19.40 -13.30
CA GLY A 322 7.48 -20.48 -14.24
C GLY A 322 5.98 -20.61 -14.54
N ALA A 323 5.55 -21.82 -14.91
CA ALA A 323 4.16 -22.09 -15.28
C ALA A 323 3.20 -21.92 -14.07
N SER A 324 2.26 -20.98 -14.21
CA SER A 324 1.20 -20.61 -13.26
C SER A 324 -0.19 -20.79 -13.90
N LYS A 325 -1.24 -20.19 -13.30
CA LYS A 325 -2.60 -20.12 -13.86
C LYS A 325 -2.76 -19.20 -15.08
N ARG A 326 -1.80 -18.31 -15.38
CA ARG A 326 -1.83 -17.41 -16.56
C ARG A 326 -0.69 -17.65 -17.54
N GLY A 327 -0.16 -18.88 -17.56
CA GLY A 327 0.97 -19.26 -18.40
C GLY A 327 2.30 -19.18 -17.64
N SER A 328 3.42 -19.01 -18.34
CA SER A 328 4.74 -19.02 -17.69
C SER A 328 5.23 -17.60 -17.40
N ARG A 329 5.61 -17.28 -16.16
CA ARG A 329 6.12 -15.95 -15.79
C ARG A 329 7.58 -15.92 -15.34
N ASN A 330 8.24 -14.84 -15.72
CA ASN A 330 9.55 -14.46 -15.22
C ASN A 330 9.53 -12.98 -14.85
N ILE A 331 9.92 -12.64 -13.63
CA ILE A 331 9.94 -11.26 -13.16
C ILE A 331 11.40 -10.80 -13.06
N ILE A 332 11.75 -9.69 -13.71
CA ILE A 332 13.10 -9.13 -13.66
C ILE A 332 13.04 -7.76 -12.96
N PRO A 333 13.56 -7.62 -11.73
CA PRO A 333 13.54 -6.36 -10.99
C PRO A 333 14.29 -5.26 -11.73
N ILE A 334 13.76 -4.04 -11.69
CA ILE A 334 14.44 -2.85 -12.19
C ILE A 334 15.16 -2.19 -11.01
N THR A 335 16.50 -2.19 -11.08
CA THR A 335 17.38 -1.78 -9.96
C THR A 335 17.96 -0.39 -10.13
N GLY A 336 17.65 0.28 -11.24
CA GLY A 336 18.04 1.65 -11.52
C GLY A 336 18.29 1.88 -13.01
N GLY A 337 19.01 2.95 -13.34
CA GLY A 337 19.33 3.29 -14.72
C GLY A 337 19.27 4.79 -15.01
N THR A 338 19.35 5.16 -16.28
CA THR A 338 19.32 6.55 -16.75
C THR A 338 18.40 6.71 -17.95
N VAL A 339 17.84 7.91 -18.10
CA VAL A 339 17.02 8.35 -19.23
C VAL A 339 17.69 9.58 -19.83
N THR A 340 17.83 9.60 -21.15
CA THR A 340 18.50 10.70 -21.89
C THR A 340 17.76 11.03 -23.17
N GLY A 341 17.77 12.30 -23.58
CA GLY A 341 17.09 12.78 -24.80
C GLY A 341 16.31 14.05 -24.52
N ASN A 342 15.03 14.09 -24.91
CA ASN A 342 14.16 15.26 -24.72
C ASN A 342 13.85 15.55 -23.23
N LEU A 343 14.11 14.58 -22.33
CA LEU A 343 14.27 14.81 -20.91
C LEU A 343 15.44 13.98 -20.37
N THR A 344 15.96 14.38 -19.20
CA THR A 344 16.94 13.63 -18.43
C THR A 344 16.32 13.23 -17.10
N ALA A 345 16.54 11.98 -16.71
CA ALA A 345 16.08 11.41 -15.44
C ALA A 345 16.96 10.22 -15.04
N LYS A 346 16.92 9.86 -13.76
CA LYS A 346 17.37 8.55 -13.28
C LYS A 346 16.17 7.60 -13.21
N ILE A 347 16.39 6.33 -13.53
CA ILE A 347 15.44 5.26 -13.24
C ILE A 347 15.65 4.86 -11.78
N LEU A 348 14.57 4.75 -11.03
CA LEU A 348 14.61 4.38 -9.62
C LEU A 348 14.69 2.86 -9.45
N SER A 349 15.31 2.39 -8.36
CA SER A 349 15.28 0.98 -7.95
C SER A 349 13.89 0.63 -7.40
N ALA A 350 12.91 0.54 -8.29
CA ALA A 350 11.49 0.35 -8.00
C ALA A 350 10.81 -0.26 -9.23
N GLY A 351 10.03 -1.33 -9.01
CA GLY A 351 9.35 -2.04 -10.08
C GLY A 351 10.15 -3.17 -10.73
N ALA A 352 9.58 -3.72 -11.79
CA ALA A 352 10.11 -4.86 -12.53
C ALA A 352 9.51 -4.93 -13.94
N ASP A 353 10.09 -5.79 -14.79
CA ASP A 353 9.43 -6.36 -15.95
C ASP A 353 8.72 -7.67 -15.56
N TYR A 354 7.39 -7.73 -15.72
CA TYR A 354 6.51 -8.81 -15.28
C TYR A 354 6.15 -9.79 -16.42
N GLN A 355 7.18 -10.23 -17.15
CA GLN A 355 7.11 -10.99 -18.41
C GLN A 355 6.16 -12.20 -18.34
N ASN A 356 5.34 -12.36 -19.38
CA ASN A 356 4.60 -13.59 -19.65
C ASN A 356 5.20 -14.27 -20.88
N LEU A 357 5.85 -15.41 -20.65
CA LEU A 357 6.59 -16.22 -21.63
C LEU A 357 5.70 -17.19 -22.42
N SER A 358 4.37 -17.11 -22.25
CA SER A 358 3.42 -17.82 -23.11
C SER A 358 3.55 -17.34 -24.55
N ASN A 359 3.24 -18.18 -25.55
CA ASN A 359 3.31 -17.75 -26.95
C ASN A 359 2.00 -17.06 -27.39
N PRO A 360 2.02 -15.83 -27.95
CA PRO A 360 3.16 -14.92 -28.11
C PRO A 360 3.55 -14.20 -26.82
N MET A 361 4.87 -14.06 -26.59
CA MET A 361 5.42 -13.48 -25.36
C MET A 361 5.06 -12.01 -25.20
N THR A 362 4.74 -11.60 -23.97
CA THR A 362 4.47 -10.19 -23.62
C THR A 362 5.35 -9.68 -22.49
N ILE A 363 5.74 -8.42 -22.61
CA ILE A 363 6.38 -7.59 -21.57
C ILE A 363 5.31 -6.75 -20.89
N ASP A 364 5.50 -6.50 -19.59
CA ASP A 364 4.74 -5.52 -18.80
C ASP A 364 5.72 -4.96 -17.76
N ALA A 365 6.45 -3.91 -18.13
CA ALA A 365 7.39 -3.24 -17.24
C ALA A 365 6.69 -2.06 -16.55
N ARG A 366 6.66 -2.08 -15.21
CA ARG A 366 6.14 -0.98 -14.39
C ARG A 366 7.22 -0.51 -13.44
N TYR A 367 7.56 0.77 -13.51
CA TYR A 367 8.71 1.36 -12.81
C TYR A 367 8.58 2.89 -12.74
N LEU A 368 9.56 3.54 -12.11
CA LEU A 368 9.53 4.97 -11.84
C LEU A 368 10.79 5.67 -12.39
N TRP A 369 10.60 6.83 -13.02
CA TRP A 369 11.66 7.80 -13.25
C TRP A 369 11.64 8.88 -12.15
N GLN A 370 12.81 9.47 -11.88
CA GLN A 370 12.92 10.77 -11.20
C GLN A 370 13.76 11.72 -12.05
N THR A 371 13.19 12.86 -12.44
CA THR A 371 13.89 13.91 -13.21
C THR A 371 14.90 14.66 -12.34
N ASP A 372 15.79 15.43 -12.96
CA ASP A 372 16.84 16.18 -12.25
C ASP A 372 16.28 17.26 -11.30
N ASP A 373 15.06 17.76 -11.55
CA ASP A 373 14.31 18.65 -10.66
C ASP A 373 13.35 17.93 -9.69
N GLY A 374 13.41 16.60 -9.65
CA GLY A 374 12.78 15.77 -8.62
C GLY A 374 11.38 15.24 -8.93
N GLU A 375 10.78 15.59 -10.07
CA GLU A 375 9.46 15.09 -10.50
C GLU A 375 9.50 13.55 -10.64
N ILE A 376 8.47 12.88 -10.13
CA ILE A 376 8.31 11.43 -10.24
C ILE A 376 7.34 11.12 -11.37
N ILE A 377 7.77 10.26 -12.29
CA ILE A 377 6.96 9.82 -13.43
C ILE A 377 6.80 8.30 -13.32
N ILE A 378 5.55 7.82 -13.29
CA ILE A 378 5.25 6.40 -13.43
C ILE A 378 5.39 6.04 -14.91
N VAL A 379 6.09 4.94 -15.20
CA VAL A 379 6.22 4.38 -16.53
C VAL A 379 5.59 2.98 -16.54
N ARG A 380 4.71 2.75 -17.52
CA ARG A 380 4.14 1.42 -17.84
C ARG A 380 4.49 1.13 -19.30
N ASN A 381 5.45 0.24 -19.57
CA ASN A 381 5.85 -0.15 -20.91
C ASN A 381 5.51 -1.63 -21.14
N GLY A 382 4.49 -1.89 -21.96
CA GLY A 382 4.01 -3.25 -22.18
C GLY A 382 3.56 -3.52 -23.61
N GLY A 383 3.43 -4.80 -23.95
CA GLY A 383 3.08 -5.24 -25.30
C GLY A 383 3.77 -6.54 -25.69
N GLN A 384 3.71 -6.85 -26.98
CA GLN A 384 4.52 -7.90 -27.60
C GLN A 384 5.83 -7.30 -28.13
N PHE A 385 6.85 -8.14 -28.29
CA PHE A 385 8.07 -7.74 -29.02
C PHE A 385 7.72 -7.23 -30.43
N GLY A 386 8.35 -6.13 -30.84
CA GLY A 386 8.04 -5.37 -32.06
C GLY A 386 6.82 -4.45 -31.94
N SER A 387 6.15 -4.39 -30.79
CA SER A 387 4.92 -3.59 -30.56
C SER A 387 4.74 -3.18 -29.10
N LEU A 388 5.83 -2.74 -28.46
CA LEU A 388 5.82 -2.24 -27.08
C LEU A 388 5.32 -0.79 -27.02
N VAL A 389 4.50 -0.50 -26.02
CA VAL A 389 3.77 0.75 -25.86
C VAL A 389 4.00 1.32 -24.46
N PRO A 390 4.87 2.34 -24.31
CA PRO A 390 5.03 3.06 -23.07
C PRO A 390 3.90 4.06 -22.87
N THR A 391 3.33 4.07 -21.66
CA THR A 391 2.46 5.12 -21.15
C THR A 391 3.05 5.72 -19.88
N PHE A 392 2.68 6.97 -19.60
CA PHE A 392 3.21 7.77 -18.52
C PHE A 392 2.10 8.30 -17.64
N GLU A 393 2.43 8.50 -16.37
CA GLU A 393 1.59 9.24 -15.44
C GLU A 393 2.46 10.16 -14.58
N VAL A 394 2.18 11.46 -14.66
CA VAL A 394 2.89 12.54 -13.97
C VAL A 394 1.89 13.60 -13.47
N ARG A 395 2.28 14.44 -12.51
CA ARG A 395 1.44 15.52 -11.98
C ARG A 395 0.92 16.44 -13.10
N ALA A 396 -0.37 16.78 -13.06
CA ALA A 396 -1.07 17.47 -14.14
C ALA A 396 -0.60 18.91 -14.37
N ASP A 397 -0.07 19.59 -13.35
CA ASP A 397 0.53 20.93 -13.42
C ASP A 397 2.06 20.90 -13.64
N SER A 398 2.67 19.71 -13.78
CA SER A 398 4.10 19.59 -14.05
C SER A 398 4.44 20.12 -15.44
N LYS A 399 5.67 20.64 -15.60
CA LYS A 399 6.23 20.95 -16.92
C LYS A 399 6.38 19.71 -17.82
N TYR A 400 6.31 18.51 -17.24
CA TYR A 400 6.32 17.22 -17.93
C TYR A 400 4.92 16.68 -18.26
N SER A 401 3.84 17.40 -17.91
CA SER A 401 2.44 16.96 -18.11
C SER A 401 2.05 16.60 -19.55
N TYR A 402 2.82 17.04 -20.56
CA TYR A 402 2.69 16.58 -21.95
C TYR A 402 2.85 15.05 -22.12
N LEU A 403 3.51 14.38 -21.17
CA LEU A 403 3.64 12.93 -21.11
C LEU A 403 2.28 12.22 -20.93
N ASN A 404 1.33 12.84 -20.21
CA ASN A 404 0.01 12.27 -19.95
C ASN A 404 -0.90 12.26 -21.20
N GLN A 405 -0.59 13.09 -22.21
CA GLN A 405 -1.46 13.33 -23.37
C GLN A 405 -0.91 12.73 -24.68
N LYS A 406 0.42 12.66 -24.82
CA LYS A 406 1.07 12.12 -26.02
C LYS A 406 1.07 10.60 -26.03
N LEU A 407 0.95 10.03 -27.22
CA LEU A 407 1.15 8.60 -27.46
C LEU A 407 2.62 8.34 -27.82
N TYR A 408 3.14 7.22 -27.35
CA TYR A 408 4.52 6.79 -27.59
C TYR A 408 4.58 5.31 -27.98
N LEU A 409 5.71 4.92 -28.59
CA LEU A 409 6.09 3.55 -28.91
C LEU A 409 7.51 3.27 -28.38
N SER A 410 7.82 2.02 -28.08
CA SER A 410 9.12 1.58 -27.56
C SER A 410 9.79 0.62 -28.54
N SER A 411 11.12 0.69 -28.64
CA SER A 411 11.90 -0.44 -29.16
C SER A 411 11.79 -1.64 -28.22
N ASP A 412 12.13 -2.82 -28.72
CA ASP A 412 12.40 -3.96 -27.85
C ASP A 412 13.64 -3.70 -26.98
N PRO A 413 13.80 -4.41 -25.83
CA PRO A 413 14.99 -4.33 -25.01
C PRO A 413 16.24 -4.84 -25.74
N GLY A 414 17.16 -3.93 -26.07
CA GLY A 414 18.46 -4.26 -26.64
C GLY A 414 19.49 -4.58 -25.54
N GLY A 415 20.40 -5.52 -25.79
CA GLY A 415 21.41 -5.91 -24.80
C GLY A 415 22.37 -4.78 -24.41
N GLY A 416 22.57 -4.59 -23.10
CA GLY A 416 23.55 -3.64 -22.53
C GLY A 416 24.40 -4.30 -21.43
N ALA A 417 25.46 -3.61 -20.98
CA ALA A 417 26.30 -4.11 -19.90
C ALA A 417 25.53 -4.09 -18.56
N GLY A 418 25.15 -5.28 -18.07
CA GLY A 418 24.40 -5.43 -16.80
C GLY A 418 22.93 -4.99 -16.88
N GLY A 419 22.36 -4.88 -18.07
CA GLY A 419 21.03 -4.31 -18.25
C GLY A 419 20.55 -4.31 -19.70
N VAL A 420 19.55 -3.47 -19.99
CA VAL A 420 19.00 -3.29 -21.34
C VAL A 420 18.99 -1.82 -21.75
N THR A 421 19.05 -1.58 -23.06
CA THR A 421 18.87 -0.26 -23.67
C THR A 421 17.55 -0.24 -24.41
N ILE A 422 16.73 0.78 -24.18
CA ILE A 422 15.39 0.94 -24.77
C ILE A 422 15.30 2.34 -25.37
N THR A 423 14.67 2.50 -26.53
CA THR A 423 14.43 3.83 -27.13
C THR A 423 12.94 4.04 -27.31
N PHE A 424 12.45 5.17 -26.80
CA PHE A 424 11.06 5.59 -26.99
C PHE A 424 10.96 6.60 -28.13
N TYR A 425 9.85 6.53 -28.86
CA TYR A 425 9.52 7.38 -29.99
C TYR A 425 8.16 8.04 -29.73
N GLU A 426 7.98 9.28 -30.18
CA GLU A 426 6.64 9.85 -30.35
C GLU A 426 5.85 8.97 -31.33
N SER A 427 4.60 8.62 -31.02
CA SER A 427 3.76 7.82 -31.90
C SER A 427 3.12 8.70 -32.97
N THR A 428 3.06 8.20 -34.20
CA THR A 428 2.33 8.83 -35.32
C THR A 428 1.30 7.87 -35.90
N LYS A 429 0.12 8.39 -36.26
CA LYS A 429 -0.96 7.67 -36.95
C LYS A 429 -0.97 8.01 -38.43
#